data_AF-A0A532AP04-F1
#
_entry.id   AF-A0A532AP04-F1
#
_cell.length_a   1.000
_cell.length_b   1.000
_cell.length_c   1.000
_cell.angle_alpha   90.00
_cell.angle_beta   90.00
_cell.angle_gamma   90.00
#
_symmetry.space_group_name_H-M   'P 1'
#
loop_
_entity.id
_entity.type
_entity.pdbx_description
1 polymer ?
#
loop_
_entity_poly.entity_id
_entity_poly.type
_entity_poly.pdbx_seq_one_letter_code
_entity_poly.pdbx_strand_id
1 'polypeptide(L)'
;QSSEVTIISDENNADALRILRRIAADFEKQSGTKVVINNMDHEAHKTAIRNYLVAGAPDVCFWFSGNRMRAFVTRGLFDDISDLFEKEKYKDVLGATTGAVTVDGKQYGLPTGGTMWGMFYRKDVFAEHGLTVPATWDEFLAYGQKSKAAGLI
;
A
#
# COMPACT_ATOMS: atom_id res chain seq x y z
N GLN A 1 -21.84 25.79 4.10
CA GLN A 1 -21.63 24.72 5.10
C GLN A 1 -20.20 24.27 4.96
N SER A 2 -19.41 24.25 6.04
CA SER A 2 -18.10 23.57 6.00
C SER A 2 -18.37 22.07 5.96
N SER A 3 -17.91 21.41 4.89
CA SER A 3 -17.95 19.96 4.73
C SER A 3 -16.91 19.30 5.62
N GLU A 4 -17.20 18.09 6.10
CA GLU A 4 -16.24 17.24 6.80
C GLU A 4 -15.86 16.06 5.88
N VAL A 5 -14.59 15.67 5.88
CA VAL A 5 -14.06 14.48 5.22
C VAL A 5 -13.45 13.57 6.27
N THR A 6 -13.85 12.31 6.27
CA THR A 6 -13.40 11.28 7.20
C THR A 6 -12.42 10.33 6.53
N ILE A 7 -11.28 10.10 7.20
CA ILE A 7 -10.22 9.21 6.72
C ILE A 7 -9.98 8.12 7.77
N ILE A 8 -10.03 6.85 7.35
CA ILE A 8 -9.51 5.74 8.15
C ILE A 8 -8.12 5.37 7.63
N SER A 9 -7.11 5.44 8.51
CA SER A 9 -5.71 5.12 8.22
C SER A 9 -5.25 3.96 9.10
N ASP A 10 -4.31 3.16 8.59
CA ASP A 10 -3.63 2.07 9.30
C ASP A 10 -2.12 2.32 9.45
N GLU A 11 -1.71 3.58 9.31
CA GLU A 11 -0.32 4.01 9.38
C GLU A 11 0.25 3.84 10.80
N ASN A 12 1.18 2.88 10.92
CA ASN A 12 1.86 2.56 12.17
C ASN A 12 3.20 3.30 12.32
N ASN A 13 3.74 3.89 11.27
CA ASN A 13 4.93 4.73 11.36
C ASN A 13 4.54 6.13 11.88
N ALA A 14 5.09 6.51 13.04
CA ALA A 14 4.77 7.77 13.70
C ALA A 14 5.08 9.01 12.85
N ASP A 15 6.16 8.98 12.05
CA ASP A 15 6.52 10.08 11.17
C ASP A 15 5.57 10.19 9.97
N ALA A 16 5.21 9.06 9.36
CA ALA A 16 4.24 9.04 8.27
C ALA A 16 2.86 9.53 8.74
N LEU A 17 2.40 9.09 9.92
CA LEU A 17 1.14 9.57 10.50
C LEU A 17 1.18 11.08 10.81
N ARG A 18 2.31 11.58 11.30
CA ARG A 18 2.53 13.03 11.52
C ARG A 18 2.45 13.80 10.20
N ILE A 19 3.03 13.27 9.12
CA ILE A 19 2.97 13.87 7.79
C ILE A 19 1.53 13.86 7.26
N LEU A 20 0.79 12.76 7.40
CA LEU A 20 -0.62 12.67 6.99
C LEU A 20 -1.48 13.73 7.71
N ARG A 21 -1.30 13.89 9.01
CA ARG A 21 -1.98 14.94 9.80
C ARG A 21 -1.63 16.34 9.33
N ARG A 22 -0.37 16.60 8.95
CA ARG A 22 0.03 17.89 8.38
C ARG A 22 -0.65 18.15 7.04
N ILE A 23 -0.69 17.15 6.15
CA ILE A 23 -1.37 17.26 4.85
C ILE A 23 -2.86 17.59 5.06
N ALA A 24 -3.53 16.90 5.99
CA ALA A 24 -4.92 17.18 6.35
C ALA A 24 -5.14 18.61 6.84
N ALA A 25 -4.27 19.10 7.74
CA ALA A 25 -4.35 20.47 8.24
C ALA A 25 -4.11 21.52 7.15
N ASP A 26 -3.20 21.27 6.20
CA ASP A 26 -2.94 22.17 5.10
C ASP A 26 -4.10 22.18 4.09
N PHE A 27 -4.71 21.02 3.82
CA PHE A 27 -5.92 20.91 3.01
C PHE A 27 -7.10 21.66 3.65
N GLU A 28 -7.30 21.51 4.96
CA GLU A 28 -8.37 22.20 5.70
C GLU A 28 -8.22 23.72 5.63
N LYS A 29 -7.00 24.25 5.76
CA LYS A 29 -6.73 25.69 5.57
C LYS A 29 -7.03 26.18 4.16
N GLN A 30 -6.75 25.36 3.14
CA GLN A 30 -6.93 25.75 1.73
C GLN A 30 -8.38 25.64 1.27
N SER A 31 -9.09 24.61 1.72
CA SER A 31 -10.43 24.27 1.24
C SER A 31 -11.56 24.71 2.17
N GLY A 32 -11.28 24.96 3.45
CA GLY A 32 -12.29 25.14 4.49
C GLY A 32 -13.05 23.86 4.85
N THR A 33 -12.63 22.70 4.34
CA THR A 33 -13.20 21.38 4.63
C THR A 33 -12.43 20.75 5.78
N LYS A 34 -13.14 20.37 6.85
CA LYS A 34 -12.54 19.71 8.00
C LYS A 34 -12.13 18.29 7.66
N VAL A 35 -10.93 17.87 8.06
CA VAL A 35 -10.45 16.50 7.81
C VAL A 35 -10.28 15.77 9.14
N VAL A 36 -11.03 14.68 9.33
CA VAL A 36 -10.96 13.83 10.52
C VAL A 36 -10.22 12.54 10.18
N ILE A 37 -9.04 12.36 10.78
CA ILE A 37 -8.24 11.13 10.61
C ILE A 37 -8.43 10.21 11.82
N ASN A 38 -9.04 9.06 11.57
CA ASN A 38 -9.15 7.95 12.51
C ASN A 38 -8.06 6.93 12.19
N ASN A 39 -6.95 6.98 12.93
CA ASN A 39 -5.87 6.00 12.78
C ASN A 39 -6.13 4.77 13.64
N MET A 40 -5.97 3.59 13.05
CA MET A 40 -6.15 2.31 13.72
C MET A 40 -4.87 1.47 13.58
N ASP A 41 -4.65 0.55 14.51
CA ASP A 41 -3.57 -0.43 14.36
C ASP A 41 -3.75 -1.26 13.07
N HIS A 42 -2.63 -1.51 12.41
CA HIS A 42 -2.56 -2.24 11.14
C HIS A 42 -3.23 -3.63 11.14
N GLU A 43 -3.06 -4.44 12.19
CA GLU A 43 -3.69 -5.77 12.24
C GLU A 43 -5.17 -5.66 12.60
N ALA A 44 -5.52 -4.73 13.51
CA ALA A 44 -6.92 -4.47 13.84
C ALA A 44 -7.72 -4.01 12.61
N HIS A 45 -7.13 -3.11 11.80
CA HIS A 45 -7.77 -2.55 10.61
C HIS A 45 -8.12 -3.61 9.55
N LYS A 46 -7.25 -4.61 9.35
CA LYS A 46 -7.51 -5.75 8.45
C LYS A 46 -8.81 -6.50 8.74
N THR A 47 -9.20 -6.53 10.01
CA THR A 47 -10.43 -7.18 10.45
C THR A 47 -11.62 -6.23 10.42
N ALA A 48 -11.41 -4.96 10.80
CA ALA A 48 -12.46 -3.96 10.95
C ALA A 48 -13.06 -3.48 9.62
N ILE A 49 -12.28 -3.46 8.53
CA ILE A 49 -12.74 -2.94 7.23
C ILE A 49 -14.02 -3.57 6.70
N ARG A 50 -14.22 -4.88 6.94
CA ARG A 50 -15.42 -5.58 6.45
C ARG A 50 -16.69 -5.05 7.10
N ASN A 51 -16.56 -4.53 8.32
CA ASN A 51 -17.68 -4.02 9.10
C ASN A 51 -17.92 -2.54 8.78
N TYR A 52 -16.89 -1.69 8.84
CA TYR A 52 -17.11 -0.25 8.66
C TYR A 52 -17.57 0.10 7.24
N LEU A 53 -17.12 -0.61 6.19
CA LEU A 53 -17.57 -0.33 4.82
C LEU A 53 -19.07 -0.54 4.61
N VAL A 54 -19.71 -1.35 5.46
CA VAL A 54 -21.17 -1.64 5.36
C VAL A 54 -21.95 -0.83 6.40
N ALA A 55 -21.41 -0.65 7.60
CA ALA A 55 -22.11 0.01 8.71
C ALA A 55 -22.04 1.55 8.64
N GLY A 56 -20.99 2.09 8.03
CA GLY A 56 -20.72 3.53 7.96
C GLY A 56 -19.32 3.75 7.39
N ALA A 57 -19.23 3.75 6.06
CA ALA A 57 -17.97 3.89 5.36
C ALA A 57 -17.38 5.30 5.55
N PRO A 58 -16.06 5.44 5.72
CA PRO A 58 -15.41 6.74 5.64
C PRO A 58 -15.39 7.22 4.19
N ASP A 59 -15.13 8.52 4.00
CA ASP A 59 -14.92 9.09 2.67
C ASP A 59 -13.64 8.54 2.01
N VAL A 60 -12.58 8.30 2.81
CA VAL A 60 -11.34 7.68 2.36
C VAL A 60 -10.90 6.62 3.36
N CYS A 61 -10.44 5.46 2.86
CA CYS A 61 -9.69 4.54 3.68
C CYS A 61 -8.39 4.10 3.00
N PHE A 62 -7.36 3.93 3.81
CA PHE A 62 -6.14 3.26 3.38
C PHE A 62 -6.45 1.77 3.31
N TRP A 63 -6.01 1.08 2.27
CA TRP A 63 -6.22 -0.36 2.14
C TRP A 63 -5.21 -1.01 1.20
N PHE A 64 -5.04 -2.33 1.34
CA PHE A 64 -4.20 -3.13 0.45
C PHE A 64 -4.81 -3.28 -0.93
N SER A 65 -4.04 -2.93 -1.94
CA SER A 65 -4.37 -3.10 -3.36
C SER A 65 -4.41 -4.58 -3.79
N GLY A 66 -4.68 -4.83 -5.07
CA GLY A 66 -4.73 -6.18 -5.65
C GLY A 66 -5.93 -7.00 -5.15
N ASN A 67 -5.71 -8.29 -4.87
CA ASN A 67 -6.80 -9.23 -4.53
C ASN A 67 -7.57 -8.84 -3.27
N ARG A 68 -6.92 -8.19 -2.29
CA ARG A 68 -7.59 -7.73 -1.07
C ARG A 68 -8.58 -6.61 -1.35
N MET A 69 -8.23 -5.66 -2.22
CA MET A 69 -9.13 -4.59 -2.66
C MET A 69 -10.23 -5.15 -3.57
N ARG A 70 -9.88 -6.04 -4.51
CA ARG A 70 -10.83 -6.64 -5.47
C ARG A 70 -12.06 -7.22 -4.79
N ALA A 71 -11.90 -7.90 -3.66
CA ALA A 71 -13.02 -8.48 -2.92
C ALA A 71 -14.06 -7.43 -2.44
N PHE A 72 -13.64 -6.20 -2.15
CA PHE A 72 -14.54 -5.10 -1.77
C PHE A 72 -15.15 -4.42 -2.99
N VAL A 73 -14.37 -4.24 -4.06
CA VAL A 73 -14.83 -3.73 -5.35
C VAL A 73 -15.95 -4.60 -5.91
N THR A 74 -15.78 -5.93 -5.93
CA THR A 74 -16.80 -6.88 -6.42
C THR A 74 -18.10 -6.84 -5.61
N ARG A 75 -18.06 -6.31 -4.38
CA ARG A 75 -19.22 -6.14 -3.50
C ARG A 75 -19.82 -4.72 -3.59
N GLY A 76 -19.29 -3.85 -4.45
CA GLY A 76 -19.75 -2.47 -4.61
C GLY A 76 -19.43 -1.58 -3.41
N LEU A 77 -18.38 -1.88 -2.64
CA LEU A 77 -18.02 -1.14 -1.43
C LEU A 77 -16.95 -0.06 -1.66
N PHE A 78 -16.39 0.01 -2.88
CA PHE A 78 -15.37 0.96 -3.29
C PHE A 78 -15.86 1.66 -4.56
N ASP A 79 -15.75 2.97 -4.60
CA ASP A 79 -16.18 3.77 -5.75
C ASP A 79 -15.18 3.71 -6.90
N ASP A 80 -15.71 3.76 -8.12
CA ASP A 80 -14.94 3.92 -9.35
C ASP A 80 -14.47 5.37 -9.45
N ILE A 81 -13.14 5.57 -9.44
CA ILE A 81 -12.49 6.88 -9.56
C ILE A 81 -11.74 7.04 -10.88
N SER A 82 -12.12 6.27 -11.91
CA SER A 82 -11.46 6.32 -13.23
C SER A 82 -11.56 7.71 -13.87
N ASP A 83 -12.64 8.44 -13.61
CA ASP A 83 -12.83 9.82 -14.07
C ASP A 83 -11.75 10.77 -13.51
N LEU A 84 -11.42 10.63 -12.23
CA LEU A 84 -10.34 11.36 -11.57
C LEU A 84 -8.98 11.00 -12.18
N PHE A 85 -8.77 9.72 -12.49
CA PHE A 85 -7.54 9.26 -13.15
C PHE A 85 -7.34 9.89 -14.53
N GLU A 86 -8.41 9.99 -15.33
CA GLU A 86 -8.36 10.63 -16.65
C GLU A 86 -8.17 12.15 -16.52
N LYS A 87 -8.92 12.79 -15.63
CA LYS A 87 -8.86 14.24 -15.40
C LYS A 87 -7.46 14.69 -14.97
N GLU A 88 -6.88 14.01 -13.99
CA GLU A 88 -5.60 14.38 -13.37
C GLU A 88 -4.40 13.68 -14.04
N LYS A 89 -4.65 12.88 -15.10
CA LYS A 89 -3.64 12.10 -15.83
C LYS A 89 -2.78 11.23 -14.92
N TYR A 90 -3.39 10.61 -13.91
CA TYR A 90 -2.64 9.84 -12.92
C TYR A 90 -1.91 8.64 -13.50
N LYS A 91 -2.35 8.09 -14.64
CA LYS A 91 -1.62 7.01 -15.34
C LYS A 91 -0.22 7.45 -15.77
N ASP A 92 -0.05 8.70 -16.18
CA ASP A 92 1.24 9.24 -16.65
C ASP A 92 2.24 9.37 -15.49
N VAL A 93 1.73 9.67 -14.29
CA VAL A 93 2.54 9.88 -13.09
C VAL A 93 2.84 8.57 -12.35
N LEU A 94 1.82 7.71 -12.21
CA LEU A 94 1.90 6.49 -11.40
C LEU A 94 2.40 5.27 -12.20
N GLY A 95 2.31 5.31 -13.53
CA GLY A 95 2.80 4.26 -14.41
C GLY A 95 2.25 2.87 -14.07
N ALA A 96 3.14 1.88 -13.99
CA ALA A 96 2.78 0.48 -13.79
C ALA A 96 2.06 0.21 -12.44
N THR A 97 2.22 1.09 -11.44
CA THR A 97 1.58 0.90 -10.12
C THR A 97 0.05 1.00 -10.18
N THR A 98 -0.49 1.66 -11.21
CA THR A 98 -1.94 1.76 -11.45
C THR A 98 -2.62 0.41 -11.64
N GLY A 99 -1.88 -0.60 -12.12
CA GLY A 99 -2.40 -1.96 -12.27
C GLY A 99 -2.84 -2.58 -10.94
N ALA A 100 -2.20 -2.21 -9.83
CA ALA A 100 -2.53 -2.75 -8.51
C ALA A 100 -3.90 -2.28 -7.99
N VAL A 101 -4.36 -1.11 -8.43
CA VAL A 101 -5.64 -0.51 -8.05
C VAL A 101 -6.70 -0.64 -9.15
N THR A 102 -6.41 -1.41 -10.21
CA THR A 102 -7.32 -1.60 -11.34
C THR A 102 -8.07 -2.93 -11.22
N VAL A 103 -9.40 -2.87 -11.32
CA VAL A 103 -10.30 -4.02 -11.38
C VAL A 103 -11.17 -3.84 -12.61
N ASP A 104 -11.13 -4.83 -13.51
CA ASP A 104 -11.96 -4.89 -14.72
C ASP A 104 -11.92 -3.59 -15.56
N GLY A 105 -10.71 -3.02 -15.67
CA GLY A 105 -10.40 -1.82 -16.46
C GLY A 105 -10.60 -0.48 -15.72
N LYS A 106 -11.21 -0.49 -14.54
CA LYS A 106 -11.53 0.70 -13.74
C LYS A 106 -10.63 0.85 -12.53
N GLN A 107 -10.41 2.08 -12.10
CA GLN A 107 -9.54 2.42 -10.97
C GLN A 107 -10.35 2.63 -9.70
N TYR A 108 -9.94 1.98 -8.60
CA TYR A 108 -10.68 1.96 -7.31
C TYR A 108 -9.83 2.42 -6.13
N GLY A 109 -8.69 3.05 -6.39
CA GLY A 109 -7.81 3.55 -5.34
C GLY A 109 -6.64 4.35 -5.91
N LEU A 110 -6.00 5.13 -5.04
CA LEU A 110 -4.81 5.90 -5.37
C LEU A 110 -3.58 5.27 -4.68
N PRO A 111 -2.62 4.70 -5.42
CA PRO A 111 -1.38 4.20 -4.84
C PRO A 111 -0.58 5.31 -4.15
N THR A 112 -0.31 5.14 -2.86
CA THR A 112 0.52 6.07 -2.07
C THR A 112 1.92 5.51 -1.76
N GLY A 113 2.12 4.22 -2.00
CA GLY A 113 3.37 3.52 -1.78
C GLY A 113 3.30 2.07 -2.25
N GLY A 114 4.43 1.36 -2.15
CA GLY A 114 4.52 -0.04 -2.51
C GLY A 114 5.67 -0.73 -1.79
N THR A 115 5.56 -2.05 -1.65
CA THR A 115 6.60 -2.90 -1.07
C THR A 115 7.29 -3.67 -2.19
N MET A 116 8.62 -3.58 -2.26
CA MET A 116 9.41 -4.45 -3.12
C MET A 116 9.81 -5.69 -2.35
N TRP A 117 9.58 -6.85 -2.96
CA TRP A 117 10.05 -8.14 -2.45
C TRP A 117 11.31 -8.51 -3.22
N GLY A 118 12.34 -8.93 -2.51
CA GLY A 118 13.61 -9.33 -3.11
C GLY A 118 14.50 -10.07 -2.12
N MET A 119 15.56 -10.68 -2.63
CA MET A 119 16.58 -11.29 -1.80
C MET A 119 17.54 -10.20 -1.31
N PHE A 120 17.50 -9.91 -0.02
CA PHE A 120 18.49 -9.08 0.64
C PHE A 120 19.62 -9.97 1.17
N TYR A 121 20.88 -9.58 0.94
CA TYR A 121 22.03 -10.36 1.35
C TYR A 121 23.20 -9.47 1.83
N ARG A 122 24.08 -10.04 2.63
CA ARG A 122 25.30 -9.40 3.12
C ARG A 122 26.45 -9.64 2.16
N LYS A 123 26.95 -8.57 1.53
CA LYS A 123 28.01 -8.64 0.51
C LYS A 123 29.32 -9.20 1.05
N ASP A 124 29.65 -8.86 2.29
CA ASP A 124 30.83 -9.34 3.01
C ASP A 124 30.74 -10.83 3.33
N VAL A 125 29.59 -11.31 3.82
CA VAL A 125 29.35 -12.75 4.03
C VAL A 125 29.46 -13.51 2.71
N PHE A 126 28.93 -12.95 1.62
CA PHE A 126 29.08 -13.57 0.30
C PHE A 126 30.54 -13.67 -0.14
N ALA A 127 31.34 -12.62 0.09
CA ALA A 127 32.76 -12.61 -0.24
C ALA A 127 33.57 -13.61 0.60
N GLU A 128 33.32 -13.66 1.92
CA GLU A 128 34.00 -14.57 2.86
C GLU A 128 33.79 -16.05 2.50
N HIS A 129 32.58 -16.40 2.07
CA HIS A 129 32.19 -17.77 1.76
C HIS A 129 32.22 -18.12 0.26
N GLY A 130 32.70 -17.21 -0.60
CA GLY A 130 32.76 -17.42 -2.05
C GLY A 130 31.39 -17.66 -2.71
N LEU A 131 30.34 -17.00 -2.19
CA LEU A 131 28.97 -17.10 -2.70
C LEU A 131 28.72 -16.03 -3.77
N THR A 132 27.95 -16.39 -4.79
CA THR A 132 27.49 -15.47 -5.85
C THR A 132 26.00 -15.24 -5.75
N VAL A 133 25.54 -14.07 -6.18
CA VAL A 133 24.10 -13.77 -6.25
C VAL A 133 23.46 -14.69 -7.29
N PRO A 134 22.48 -15.52 -6.91
CA PRO A 134 21.82 -16.41 -7.85
C PRO A 134 20.93 -15.61 -8.82
N ALA A 135 21.07 -15.89 -10.12
CA ALA A 135 20.26 -15.31 -11.18
C ALA A 135 19.13 -16.26 -11.63
N THR A 136 19.23 -17.55 -11.30
CA THR A 136 18.26 -18.58 -11.66
C THR A 136 17.73 -19.31 -10.43
N TRP A 137 16.60 -20.01 -10.59
CA TRP A 137 16.03 -20.80 -9.51
C TRP A 137 16.96 -21.93 -9.05
N ASP A 138 17.60 -22.62 -9.99
CA ASP A 138 18.55 -23.68 -9.69
C ASP A 138 19.78 -23.14 -8.95
N GLU A 139 20.29 -21.96 -9.33
CA GLU A 139 21.34 -21.28 -8.59
C GLU A 139 20.89 -20.86 -7.19
N PHE A 140 19.64 -20.43 -7.02
CA PHE A 140 19.09 -20.07 -5.71
C PHE A 140 18.99 -21.28 -4.78
N LEU A 141 18.57 -22.44 -5.30
CA LEU A 141 18.56 -23.69 -4.54
C LEU A 141 19.99 -24.15 -4.19
N ALA A 142 20.92 -24.06 -5.15
CA ALA A 142 22.33 -24.39 -4.93
C ALA A 142 22.98 -23.44 -3.90
N TYR A 143 22.64 -22.16 -3.94
CA TYR A 143 23.01 -21.16 -2.93
C TYR A 143 22.53 -21.60 -1.55
N GLY A 144 21.25 -21.99 -1.40
CA GLY A 144 20.72 -22.46 -0.12
C GLY A 144 21.49 -23.65 0.46
N GLN A 145 21.88 -24.62 -0.39
CA GLN A 145 22.70 -25.76 0.04
C GLN A 145 24.13 -25.35 0.45
N LYS A 146 24.77 -24.45 -0.31
CA LYS A 146 26.12 -23.94 0.02
C LYS A 146 26.13 -23.15 1.32
N SER A 147 25.15 -22.26 1.52
CA SER A 147 25.01 -21.48 2.75
C SER A 147 24.85 -22.40 3.97
N LYS A 148 23.98 -23.41 3.88
CA LYS A 148 23.80 -24.40 4.95
C LYS A 148 25.09 -25.19 5.24
N ALA A 149 25.80 -25.64 4.22
CA ALA A 149 27.07 -26.35 4.39
C ALA A 149 28.17 -25.47 5.01
N ALA A 150 28.12 -24.16 4.78
CA ALA A 150 29.01 -23.17 5.37
C ALA A 150 28.61 -22.76 6.81
N GLY A 151 27.53 -23.31 7.37
CA GLY A 151 27.02 -22.93 8.69
C GLY A 151 26.27 -21.58 8.71
N LEU A 152 25.96 -21.03 7.54
CA LEU A 152 25.11 -19.85 7.39
C LEU A 152 23.65 -20.31 7.36
N ILE A 153 23.01 -20.32 8.52
CA ILE A 153 21.58 -20.67 8.68
C ILE A 153 20.87 -19.57 9.44
#